data_AF-A0A952SRJ2-F1
#
_entry.id   AF-A0A952SRJ2-F1
#
_cell.length_a   1.000
_cell.length_b   1.000
_cell.length_c   1.000
_cell.angle_alpha   90.00
_cell.angle_beta   90.00
_cell.angle_gamma   90.00
#
_symmetry.space_group_name_H-M   'P 1'
#
loop_
_entity.id
_entity.type
_entity.pdbx_description
1 polymer ?
#
loop_
_entity_poly.entity_id
_entity_poly.type
_entity_poly.pdbx_seq_one_letter_code
_entity_poly.pdbx_strand_id
1 'polypeptide(L)'
;MGVLYCGIDEAGYGPMLGPLCVALAAYEVEGWQPGDTAPDLWTLLSRAVTRQARGAGTRIPIADSKKLKLSNSGSVDPLVHLERGVLSHLGAWLEMPTSDADLFNALGVRLGDEAWYADQERTLPRAGLADALRIDANMLLRAGRDAGVRLVGLWCLTLPEQPYNTLIERHGTKAATTEFALRRLIERVLQHAGESHVRIVCDRQGGRQKYVRTVSDLAGRGTASVLEEADRVSRYALDDRTIVSFQPEAENAHMPVALASMTAKLVRELAMARFNRYWSSRVPGLRPTAGYVQDARRWLAEAGLDEPTRAVLVRKA
;
A
#
# COMPACT_ATOMS: atom_id res chain seq x y z
N MET A 1 22.80 9.20 -14.97
CA MET A 1 22.71 8.12 -13.96
C MET A 1 21.53 8.44 -13.04
N GLY A 2 20.86 7.43 -12.49
CA GLY A 2 19.60 7.60 -11.75
C GLY A 2 19.35 6.43 -10.79
N VAL A 3 18.24 6.49 -10.06
CA VAL A 3 17.87 5.50 -9.04
C VAL A 3 16.41 5.09 -9.17
N LEU A 4 16.14 3.80 -8.97
CA LEU A 4 14.82 3.26 -8.72
C LEU A 4 14.58 3.30 -7.20
N TYR A 5 13.78 4.26 -6.76
CA TYR A 5 13.47 4.53 -5.37
C TYR A 5 12.07 4.04 -5.01
N CYS A 6 12.03 3.03 -4.14
CA CYS A 6 10.85 2.24 -3.84
C CYS A 6 10.46 2.36 -2.36
N GLY A 7 9.15 2.37 -2.11
CA GLY A 7 8.58 2.35 -0.77
C GLY A 7 7.57 1.23 -0.61
N ILE A 8 7.60 0.53 0.53
CA ILE A 8 6.65 -0.52 0.89
C ILE A 8 6.00 -0.18 2.23
N ASP A 9 4.68 -0.29 2.29
CA ASP A 9 3.89 -0.18 3.53
C ASP A 9 2.63 -1.05 3.41
N GLU A 10 1.92 -1.27 4.51
CA GLU A 10 0.73 -2.10 4.55
C GLU A 10 -0.46 -1.49 5.32
N ALA A 11 -1.62 -2.07 5.05
CA ALA A 11 -2.85 -1.78 5.77
C ALA A 11 -3.56 -3.10 6.09
N GLY A 12 -4.09 -3.19 7.31
CA GLY A 12 -4.87 -4.35 7.72
C GLY A 12 -4.05 -5.49 8.31
N TYR A 13 -2.90 -5.21 8.93
CA TYR A 13 -2.20 -6.23 9.71
C TYR A 13 -3.00 -6.66 10.95
N GLY A 14 -3.47 -5.72 11.77
CA GLY A 14 -4.22 -6.00 13.02
C GLY A 14 -5.60 -6.70 12.93
N PRO A 15 -6.48 -6.38 11.95
CA PRO A 15 -7.85 -6.87 11.85
C PRO A 15 -8.09 -8.39 11.97
N MET A 16 -9.32 -8.78 12.31
CA MET A 16 -9.82 -10.16 12.23
C MET A 16 -10.51 -10.46 10.90
N LEU A 17 -11.11 -9.44 10.28
CA LEU A 17 -11.84 -9.56 9.01
C LEU A 17 -11.22 -8.65 7.95
N GLY A 18 -11.35 -9.06 6.69
CA GLY A 18 -10.84 -8.36 5.54
C GLY A 18 -9.37 -8.65 5.24
N PRO A 19 -8.92 -8.25 4.05
CA PRO A 19 -7.59 -8.60 3.58
C PRO A 19 -6.51 -7.80 4.31
N LEU A 20 -5.32 -8.39 4.40
CA LEU A 20 -4.07 -7.64 4.55
C LEU A 20 -3.67 -7.12 3.17
N CYS A 21 -3.39 -5.83 3.04
CA CYS A 21 -2.96 -5.19 1.80
C CYS A 21 -1.55 -4.64 2.00
N VAL A 22 -0.58 -5.08 1.21
CA VAL A 22 0.81 -4.57 1.23
C VAL A 22 1.09 -3.94 -0.12
N ALA A 23 1.43 -2.66 -0.14
CA ALA A 23 1.64 -1.91 -1.37
C ALA A 23 3.09 -1.53 -1.57
N LEU A 24 3.45 -1.31 -2.83
CA LEU A 24 4.76 -0.89 -3.30
C LEU A 24 4.57 0.27 -4.28
N ALA A 25 5.23 1.39 -4.02
CA ALA A 25 5.38 2.49 -4.99
C ALA A 25 6.84 2.57 -5.45
N ALA A 26 7.08 2.66 -6.75
CA ALA A 26 8.42 2.71 -7.34
C ALA A 26 8.57 3.94 -8.24
N TYR A 27 9.58 4.76 -7.96
CA TYR A 27 9.91 5.96 -8.73
C TYR A 27 11.27 5.83 -9.37
N GLU A 28 11.37 6.19 -10.64
CA GLU A 28 12.65 6.56 -11.24
C GLU A 28 12.97 8.02 -10.91
N VAL A 29 14.21 8.26 -10.50
CA VAL A 29 14.74 9.60 -10.23
C VAL A 29 16.05 9.75 -11.01
N GLU A 30 16.05 10.68 -11.95
CA GLU A 30 17.22 11.03 -12.74
C GLU A 30 18.24 11.85 -11.92
N GLY A 31 19.49 11.88 -12.38
CA GLY A 31 20.55 12.69 -11.78
C GLY A 31 21.20 12.08 -10.53
N TRP A 32 20.56 11.12 -9.87
CA TRP A 32 21.10 10.44 -8.68
C TRP A 32 22.37 9.64 -8.99
N GLN A 33 23.37 9.75 -8.10
CA GLN A 33 24.65 9.07 -8.20
C GLN A 33 24.87 8.10 -7.03
N PRO A 34 25.62 7.00 -7.23
CA PRO A 34 26.03 6.12 -6.13
C PRO A 34 26.73 6.88 -5.01
N GLY A 35 26.18 6.80 -3.81
CA GLY A 35 26.69 7.49 -2.61
C GLY A 35 25.85 8.71 -2.21
N ASP A 36 25.01 9.23 -3.11
CA ASP A 36 24.04 10.27 -2.76
C ASP A 36 23.05 9.76 -1.70
N THR A 37 22.52 10.69 -0.91
CA THR A 37 21.43 10.41 0.02
C THR A 37 20.15 10.02 -0.74
N ALA A 38 19.17 9.47 -0.01
CA ALA A 38 17.88 9.16 -0.62
C ALA A 38 17.21 10.44 -1.17
N PRO A 39 16.64 10.43 -2.39
CA PRO A 39 15.96 11.59 -2.94
C PRO A 39 14.77 12.04 -2.08
N ASP A 40 14.66 13.34 -1.79
CA ASP A 40 13.45 13.89 -1.16
C ASP A 40 12.41 14.27 -2.21
N LEU A 41 11.53 13.31 -2.53
CA LEU A 41 10.50 13.51 -3.55
C LEU A 41 9.49 14.60 -3.18
N TRP A 42 9.25 14.92 -1.91
CA TRP A 42 8.36 16.03 -1.56
C TRP A 42 8.99 17.38 -1.93
N THR A 43 10.31 17.50 -1.79
CA THR A 43 11.05 18.69 -2.23
C THR A 43 11.06 18.79 -3.76
N LEU A 44 11.42 17.70 -4.44
CA LEU A 44 11.47 17.63 -5.90
C LEU A 44 10.11 17.90 -6.56
N LEU A 45 9.02 17.39 -5.98
CA LEU A 45 7.65 17.54 -6.50
C LEU A 45 6.84 18.63 -5.77
N SER A 46 7.48 19.53 -5.03
CA SER A 46 6.83 20.50 -4.11
C SER A 46 5.80 21.43 -4.77
N ARG A 47 5.87 21.60 -6.10
CA ARG A 47 4.88 22.32 -6.91
C ARG A 47 3.53 21.59 -7.00
N ALA A 48 3.53 20.27 -6.93
CA ALA A 48 2.36 19.42 -7.11
C ALA A 48 1.92 18.71 -5.82
N VAL A 49 2.84 18.36 -4.92
CA VAL A 49 2.53 17.57 -3.72
C VAL A 49 2.84 18.30 -2.42
N THR A 50 2.25 17.83 -1.32
CA THR A 50 2.51 18.35 0.04
C THR A 50 2.36 17.24 1.08
N ARG A 51 2.99 17.40 2.25
CA ARG A 51 2.88 16.47 3.38
C ARG A 51 1.59 16.67 4.20
N GLN A 52 0.85 17.76 3.98
CA GLN A 52 -0.29 18.14 4.81
C GLN A 52 -1.54 18.36 3.97
N ALA A 53 -2.66 17.76 4.39
CA ALA A 53 -3.96 18.01 3.78
C ALA A 53 -4.49 19.42 4.10
N ARG A 54 -4.34 19.86 5.35
CA ARG A 54 -4.72 21.20 5.77
C ARG A 54 -3.80 22.23 5.11
N GLY A 55 -4.38 23.23 4.45
CA GLY A 55 -3.60 24.27 3.76
C GLY A 55 -2.90 23.77 2.50
N ALA A 56 -3.29 22.61 1.95
CA ALA A 56 -2.70 22.09 0.72
C ALA A 56 -2.88 23.01 -0.49
N GLY A 57 -3.95 23.83 -0.49
CA GLY A 57 -4.34 24.62 -1.65
C GLY A 57 -4.64 23.69 -2.81
N THR A 58 -3.97 23.92 -3.94
CA THR A 58 -4.06 23.05 -5.13
C THR A 58 -3.17 21.82 -5.07
N ARG A 59 -2.22 21.73 -4.13
CA ARG A 59 -1.30 20.59 -4.05
C ARG A 59 -2.01 19.32 -3.55
N ILE A 60 -1.46 18.18 -3.94
CA ILE A 60 -1.94 16.84 -3.62
C ILE A 60 -1.31 16.39 -2.30
N PRO A 61 -2.09 16.09 -1.25
CA PRO A 61 -1.55 15.59 0.01
C PRO A 61 -1.04 14.15 -0.13
N ILE A 62 0.21 13.91 0.24
CA ILE A 62 0.86 12.58 0.28
C ILE A 62 1.54 12.42 1.63
N ALA A 63 1.00 11.53 2.47
CA ALA A 63 1.40 11.30 3.86
C ALA A 63 0.85 9.96 4.37
N ASP A 64 1.12 9.63 5.64
CA ASP A 64 0.50 8.51 6.36
C ASP A 64 -1.02 8.44 6.10
N SER A 65 -1.48 7.28 5.66
CA SER A 65 -2.89 7.03 5.34
C SER A 65 -3.84 7.28 6.52
N LYS A 66 -3.38 7.11 7.77
CA LYS A 66 -4.15 7.43 8.99
C LYS A 66 -4.38 8.93 9.16
N LYS A 67 -3.45 9.77 8.67
CA LYS A 67 -3.58 11.24 8.70
C LYS A 67 -4.45 11.77 7.56
N LEU A 68 -4.55 11.01 6.46
CA LEU A 68 -5.29 11.40 5.26
C LEU A 68 -6.70 10.80 5.16
N LYS A 69 -6.99 9.69 5.83
CA LYS A 69 -8.35 9.19 5.96
C LYS A 69 -9.15 10.08 6.91
N LEU A 70 -10.23 10.70 6.42
CA LEU A 70 -11.11 11.52 7.25
C LEU A 70 -12.04 10.65 8.10
N SER A 71 -12.75 11.29 9.03
CA SER A 71 -13.77 10.61 9.84
C SER A 71 -14.95 10.15 8.98
N ASN A 72 -15.50 8.97 9.28
CA ASN A 72 -16.73 8.45 8.68
C ASN A 72 -17.99 9.27 9.03
N SER A 73 -17.89 10.20 9.98
CA SER A 73 -19.00 11.07 10.41
C SER A 73 -19.01 12.46 9.75
N GLY A 74 -18.06 12.74 8.86
CA GLY A 74 -17.96 14.04 8.17
C GLY A 74 -18.91 14.18 6.98
N SER A 75 -19.03 15.41 6.47
CA SER A 75 -19.80 15.72 5.24
C SER A 75 -19.03 15.41 3.95
N VAL A 76 -17.73 15.12 4.05
CA VAL A 76 -16.85 14.78 2.93
C VAL A 76 -16.52 13.29 3.00
N ASP A 77 -16.43 12.61 1.86
CA ASP A 77 -16.09 11.19 1.85
C ASP A 77 -14.74 10.94 2.56
N PRO A 78 -14.66 9.96 3.47
CA PRO A 78 -13.46 9.62 4.23
C PRO A 78 -12.21 9.36 3.41
N LEU A 79 -12.37 8.92 2.15
CA LEU A 79 -11.30 8.48 1.28
C LEU A 79 -10.82 9.57 0.32
N VAL A 80 -11.41 10.77 0.34
CA VAL A 80 -11.14 11.83 -0.66
C VAL A 80 -9.65 12.10 -0.88
N HIS A 81 -8.84 12.15 0.19
CA HIS A 81 -7.40 12.40 0.07
C HIS A 81 -6.62 11.16 -0.37
N LEU A 82 -7.06 9.96 0.02
CA LEU A 82 -6.45 8.70 -0.42
C LEU A 82 -6.69 8.50 -1.92
N GLU A 83 -7.93 8.67 -2.38
CA GLU A 83 -8.29 8.62 -3.80
C GLU A 83 -7.56 9.70 -4.59
N ARG A 84 -7.59 10.96 -4.13
CA ARG A 84 -6.90 12.05 -4.81
C ARG A 84 -5.41 11.77 -4.97
N GLY A 85 -4.73 11.31 -3.93
CA GLY A 85 -3.31 10.96 -4.00
C GLY A 85 -3.02 9.80 -4.95
N VAL A 86 -3.69 8.67 -4.76
CA VAL A 86 -3.42 7.44 -5.54
C VAL A 86 -3.83 7.62 -7.01
N LEU A 87 -5.03 8.14 -7.28
CA LEU A 87 -5.56 8.26 -8.64
C LEU A 87 -4.83 9.31 -9.47
N SER A 88 -4.40 10.42 -8.86
CA SER A 88 -3.60 11.43 -9.57
C SER A 88 -2.21 10.91 -9.95
N HIS A 89 -1.59 10.09 -9.08
CA HIS A 89 -0.29 9.46 -9.36
C HIS A 89 -0.40 8.40 -10.46
N LEU A 90 -1.43 7.56 -10.41
CA LEU A 90 -1.73 6.62 -11.50
C LEU A 90 -1.99 7.37 -12.81
N GLY A 91 -2.84 8.40 -12.79
CA GLY A 91 -3.16 9.16 -14.00
C GLY A 91 -2.04 10.03 -14.55
N ALA A 92 -1.03 10.37 -13.75
CA ALA A 92 0.11 11.16 -14.21
C ALA A 92 1.09 10.33 -15.06
N TRP A 93 1.34 9.07 -14.69
CA TRP A 93 2.43 8.28 -15.30
C TRP A 93 2.05 6.87 -15.75
N LEU A 94 0.87 6.39 -15.34
CA LEU A 94 0.34 5.07 -15.66
C LEU A 94 -1.06 5.27 -16.29
N GLU A 95 -2.01 4.38 -15.98
CA GLU A 95 -3.39 4.48 -16.43
C GLU A 95 -4.29 4.99 -15.30
N MET A 96 -5.15 5.97 -15.59
CA MET A 96 -6.11 6.51 -14.62
C MET A 96 -7.31 5.57 -14.52
N PRO A 97 -7.55 4.89 -13.38
CA PRO A 97 -8.68 4.00 -13.25
C PRO A 97 -9.97 4.80 -13.05
N THR A 98 -11.05 4.32 -13.65
CA THR A 98 -12.38 4.95 -13.56
C THR A 98 -13.32 4.21 -12.61
N SER A 99 -12.86 3.10 -12.05
CA SER A 99 -13.58 2.29 -11.09
C SER A 99 -12.66 1.54 -10.11
N ASP A 100 -13.26 0.95 -9.07
CA ASP A 100 -12.53 0.09 -8.14
C ASP A 100 -12.00 -1.18 -8.81
N ALA A 101 -12.69 -1.71 -9.81
CA ALA A 101 -12.22 -2.84 -10.63
C ALA A 101 -11.02 -2.44 -11.49
N ASP A 102 -11.07 -1.29 -12.17
CA ASP A 102 -9.95 -0.73 -12.92
C ASP A 102 -8.73 -0.53 -12.01
N LEU A 103 -8.95 0.06 -10.83
CA LEU A 103 -7.90 0.30 -9.85
C LEU A 103 -7.27 -1.01 -9.39
N PHE A 104 -8.08 -2.02 -9.07
CA PHE A 104 -7.57 -3.33 -8.68
C PHE A 104 -6.78 -4.00 -9.79
N ASN A 105 -7.24 -3.88 -11.04
CA ASN A 105 -6.51 -4.40 -12.19
C ASN A 105 -5.15 -3.69 -12.35
N ALA A 106 -5.14 -2.36 -12.35
CA ALA A 106 -3.93 -1.54 -12.48
C ALA A 106 -2.89 -1.83 -11.38
N LEU A 107 -3.35 -2.07 -10.15
CA LEU A 107 -2.48 -2.38 -9.00
C LEU A 107 -2.09 -3.87 -8.89
N GLY A 108 -2.68 -4.74 -9.71
CA GLY A 108 -2.50 -6.20 -9.63
C GLY A 108 -3.13 -6.85 -8.39
N VAL A 109 -4.18 -6.25 -7.84
CA VAL A 109 -4.91 -6.72 -6.66
C VAL A 109 -5.73 -7.98 -6.99
N ARG A 110 -5.76 -8.94 -6.06
CA ARG A 110 -6.56 -10.18 -6.15
C ARG A 110 -7.18 -10.49 -4.77
N LEU A 111 -8.49 -10.28 -4.64
CA LEU A 111 -9.22 -10.41 -3.37
C LEU A 111 -9.73 -11.84 -3.09
N GLY A 112 -9.61 -12.77 -4.04
CA GLY A 112 -10.12 -14.14 -3.94
C GLY A 112 -11.46 -14.32 -4.66
N ASP A 113 -11.94 -15.57 -4.71
CA ASP A 113 -13.17 -15.96 -5.42
C ASP A 113 -14.42 -15.91 -4.51
N GLU A 114 -14.25 -15.47 -3.26
CA GLU A 114 -15.32 -15.43 -2.29
C GLU A 114 -16.39 -14.39 -2.68
N ALA A 115 -17.65 -14.78 -2.50
CA ALA A 115 -18.80 -14.01 -2.97
C ALA A 115 -18.86 -12.58 -2.40
N TRP A 116 -18.27 -12.33 -1.24
CA TRP A 116 -18.22 -11.00 -0.61
C TRP A 116 -17.24 -10.02 -1.25
N TYR A 117 -16.35 -10.48 -2.13
CA TYR A 117 -15.48 -9.61 -2.94
C TYR A 117 -15.93 -9.50 -4.40
N ALA A 118 -16.81 -10.41 -4.84
CA ALA A 118 -17.35 -10.48 -6.21
C ALA A 118 -18.39 -9.40 -6.56
N ASP A 119 -18.79 -8.59 -5.57
CA ASP A 119 -19.85 -7.59 -5.75
C ASP A 119 -19.47 -6.47 -6.75
N GLN A 120 -20.51 -5.82 -7.29
CA GLN A 120 -20.45 -4.92 -8.44
C GLN A 120 -19.46 -3.78 -8.26
N GLU A 121 -18.77 -3.52 -9.37
CA GLU A 121 -17.86 -2.40 -9.60
C GLU A 121 -18.47 -1.05 -9.19
N ARG A 122 -17.63 -0.16 -8.68
CA ARG A 122 -18.01 1.21 -8.32
C ARG A 122 -17.13 2.20 -9.04
N THR A 123 -17.74 3.25 -9.58
CA THR A 123 -17.05 4.37 -10.19
C THR A 123 -16.11 5.04 -9.19
N LEU A 124 -14.93 5.41 -9.68
CA LEU A 124 -13.94 6.22 -9.00
C LEU A 124 -13.75 7.55 -9.75
N PRO A 125 -13.46 8.66 -9.03
CA PRO A 125 -13.41 8.74 -7.58
C PRO A 125 -14.81 8.62 -6.96
N ARG A 126 -14.89 8.10 -5.74
CA ARG A 126 -16.13 8.12 -4.95
C ARG A 126 -16.51 9.52 -4.53
N ALA A 127 -15.50 10.39 -4.36
CA ALA A 127 -15.71 11.79 -4.01
C ALA A 127 -14.81 12.74 -4.78
N GLY A 128 -15.38 13.90 -5.13
CA GLY A 128 -14.75 14.86 -6.01
C GLY A 128 -15.17 14.68 -7.46
N LEU A 129 -14.58 15.48 -8.35
CA LEU A 129 -14.87 15.47 -9.78
C LEU A 129 -13.72 14.80 -10.52
N ALA A 130 -14.03 13.89 -11.44
CA ALA A 130 -13.02 13.22 -12.28
C ALA A 130 -12.12 14.21 -13.04
N ASP A 131 -12.69 15.34 -13.50
CA ASP A 131 -11.91 16.37 -14.18
C ASP A 131 -10.90 17.07 -13.26
N ALA A 132 -11.22 17.23 -11.96
CA ALA A 132 -10.26 17.76 -11.00
C ALA A 132 -9.06 16.81 -10.83
N LEU A 133 -9.28 15.49 -10.82
CA LEU A 133 -8.19 14.51 -10.79
C LEU A 133 -7.32 14.55 -12.04
N ARG A 134 -7.91 14.79 -13.21
CA ARG A 134 -7.13 14.98 -14.45
C ARG A 134 -6.25 16.22 -14.39
N ILE A 135 -6.73 17.30 -13.78
CA ILE A 135 -5.91 18.51 -13.54
C ILE A 135 -4.75 18.18 -12.59
N ASP A 136 -5.03 17.51 -11.47
CA ASP A 136 -4.02 17.09 -10.50
C ASP A 136 -2.95 16.20 -11.16
N ALA A 137 -3.37 15.19 -11.93
CA ALA A 137 -2.48 14.29 -12.67
C ALA A 137 -1.60 15.04 -13.66
N ASN A 138 -2.15 16.00 -14.42
CA ASN A 138 -1.38 16.82 -15.35
C ASN A 138 -0.37 17.74 -14.64
N MET A 139 -0.75 18.33 -13.51
CA MET A 139 0.17 19.13 -12.70
C MET A 139 1.33 18.27 -12.17
N LEU A 140 1.02 17.07 -11.69
CA LEU A 140 1.99 16.13 -11.17
C LEU A 140 2.94 15.61 -12.26
N LEU A 141 2.41 15.27 -13.45
CA LEU A 141 3.21 14.86 -14.60
C LEU A 141 4.19 15.96 -15.03
N ARG A 142 3.75 17.22 -15.07
CA ARG A 142 4.62 18.36 -15.39
C ARG A 142 5.71 18.54 -14.33
N ALA A 143 5.34 18.53 -13.05
CA ALA A 143 6.31 18.63 -11.96
C ALA A 143 7.34 17.49 -11.99
N GLY A 144 6.90 16.27 -12.31
CA GLY A 144 7.78 15.11 -12.50
C GLY A 144 8.77 15.29 -13.65
N ARG A 145 8.29 15.73 -14.82
CA ARG A 145 9.16 16.02 -15.98
C ARG A 145 10.21 17.08 -15.66
N ASP A 146 9.81 18.18 -15.02
CA ASP A 146 10.73 19.26 -14.63
C ASP A 146 11.80 18.78 -13.63
N ALA A 147 11.45 17.83 -12.76
CA ALA A 147 12.32 17.33 -11.69
C ALA A 147 13.07 16.03 -12.04
N GLY A 148 12.86 15.45 -13.24
CA GLY A 148 13.41 14.13 -13.58
C GLY A 148 12.86 13.00 -12.70
N VAL A 149 11.60 13.09 -12.26
CA VAL A 149 10.94 12.11 -11.40
C VAL A 149 9.74 11.49 -12.12
N ARG A 150 9.66 10.16 -12.11
CA ARG A 150 8.57 9.40 -12.74
C ARG A 150 8.14 8.23 -11.85
N LEU A 151 6.84 8.11 -11.58
CA LEU A 151 6.31 6.85 -11.02
C LEU A 151 6.33 5.78 -12.13
N VAL A 152 7.02 4.68 -11.87
CA VAL A 152 7.15 3.57 -12.84
C VAL A 152 6.35 2.35 -12.46
N GLY A 153 5.85 2.31 -11.23
CA GLY A 153 4.88 1.30 -10.84
C GLY A 153 4.28 1.53 -9.48
N LEU A 154 3.05 1.05 -9.35
CA LEU A 154 2.29 1.03 -8.12
C LEU A 154 1.59 -0.33 -8.06
N TRP A 155 1.86 -1.08 -7.01
CA TRP A 155 1.31 -2.43 -6.85
C TRP A 155 0.74 -2.61 -5.46
N CYS A 156 -0.25 -3.47 -5.33
CA CYS A 156 -0.79 -3.86 -4.03
C CYS A 156 -1.03 -5.37 -3.98
N LEU A 157 -0.22 -6.08 -3.20
CA LEU A 157 -0.42 -7.49 -2.88
C LEU A 157 -1.48 -7.59 -1.78
N THR A 158 -2.53 -8.34 -2.05
CA THR A 158 -3.60 -8.63 -1.09
C THR A 158 -3.52 -10.07 -0.62
N LEU A 159 -3.59 -10.26 0.70
CA LEU A 159 -3.78 -11.55 1.34
C LEU A 159 -5.20 -11.55 1.94
N PRO A 160 -6.20 -12.06 1.18
CA PRO A 160 -7.52 -12.32 1.73
C PRO A 160 -7.45 -13.46 2.75
N GLU A 161 -8.58 -13.72 3.41
CA GLU A 161 -8.67 -14.53 4.62
C GLU A 161 -8.02 -15.91 4.48
N GLN A 162 -8.32 -16.65 3.40
CA GLN A 162 -7.82 -18.01 3.22
C GLN A 162 -6.30 -18.06 2.97
N PRO A 163 -5.71 -17.37 1.96
CA PRO A 163 -4.26 -17.32 1.79
C PRO A 163 -3.51 -16.82 3.03
N TYR A 164 -4.08 -15.85 3.74
CA TYR A 164 -3.55 -15.35 5.00
C TYR A 164 -3.50 -16.46 6.07
N ASN A 165 -4.60 -17.20 6.24
CA ASN A 165 -4.70 -18.29 7.20
C ASN A 165 -3.75 -19.44 6.88
N THR A 166 -3.64 -19.81 5.59
CA THR A 166 -2.70 -20.85 5.14
C THR A 166 -1.25 -20.50 5.48
N LEU A 167 -0.85 -19.23 5.35
CA LEU A 167 0.50 -18.79 5.73
C LEU A 167 0.74 -18.91 7.24
N ILE A 168 -0.25 -18.56 8.07
CA ILE A 168 -0.13 -18.71 9.53
C ILE A 168 -0.08 -20.18 9.93
N GLU A 169 -0.94 -21.03 9.36
CA GLU A 169 -0.93 -22.47 9.64
C GLU A 169 0.42 -23.10 9.30
N ARG A 170 1.00 -22.71 8.16
CA ARG A 170 2.28 -23.25 7.68
C ARG A 170 3.48 -22.80 8.51
N HIS A 171 3.48 -21.55 8.97
CA HIS A 171 4.66 -20.91 9.56
C HIS A 171 4.52 -20.58 11.05
N GLY A 172 3.33 -20.78 11.63
CA GLY A 172 3.03 -20.59 13.05
C GLY A 172 3.08 -19.14 13.54
N THR A 173 3.25 -18.15 12.65
CA THR A 173 3.37 -16.74 13.06
C THR A 173 2.69 -15.80 12.07
N LYS A 174 2.10 -14.73 12.61
CA LYS A 174 1.52 -13.64 11.83
C LYS A 174 2.55 -12.92 10.96
N ALA A 175 3.79 -12.80 11.44
CA ALA A 175 4.89 -12.15 10.73
C ALA A 175 5.22 -12.81 9.39
N ALA A 176 4.90 -14.10 9.23
CA ALA A 176 5.08 -14.81 7.96
C ALA A 176 4.25 -14.18 6.81
N THR A 177 3.11 -13.54 7.11
CA THR A 177 2.24 -12.92 6.10
C THR A 177 2.87 -11.66 5.50
N THR A 178 3.46 -10.81 6.35
CA THR A 178 4.17 -9.60 5.90
C THR A 178 5.51 -9.94 5.28
N GLU A 179 6.23 -10.95 5.79
CA GLU A 179 7.44 -11.46 5.15
C GLU A 179 7.18 -12.01 3.74
N PHE A 180 6.12 -12.79 3.57
CA PHE A 180 5.72 -13.29 2.25
C PHE A 180 5.46 -12.11 1.29
N ALA A 181 4.67 -11.13 1.71
CA ALA A 181 4.36 -9.98 0.89
C ALA A 181 5.61 -9.14 0.54
N LEU A 182 6.47 -8.88 1.52
CA LEU A 182 7.74 -8.17 1.34
C LEU A 182 8.63 -8.87 0.32
N ARG A 183 8.85 -10.18 0.45
CA ARG A 183 9.66 -10.95 -0.50
C ARG A 183 9.13 -10.81 -1.93
N ARG A 184 7.82 -11.01 -2.12
CA ARG A 184 7.16 -10.94 -3.44
C ARG A 184 7.27 -9.55 -4.08
N LEU A 185 7.09 -8.50 -3.30
CA LEU A 185 7.17 -7.12 -3.80
C LEU A 185 8.63 -6.74 -4.11
N ILE A 186 9.59 -7.12 -3.26
CA ILE A 186 11.01 -6.87 -3.54
C ILE A 186 11.45 -7.65 -4.78
N GLU A 187 11.12 -8.93 -4.91
CA GLU A 187 11.40 -9.74 -6.11
C GLU A 187 10.87 -9.06 -7.37
N ARG A 188 9.65 -8.50 -7.32
CA ARG A 188 9.09 -7.72 -8.43
C ARG A 188 9.94 -6.50 -8.75
N VAL A 189 10.39 -5.72 -7.77
CA VAL A 189 11.31 -4.59 -8.01
C VAL A 189 12.58 -5.07 -8.70
N LEU A 190 13.20 -6.15 -8.19
CA LEU A 190 14.45 -6.67 -8.71
C LEU A 190 14.32 -7.17 -10.17
N GLN A 191 13.16 -7.70 -10.55
CA GLN A 191 12.88 -8.13 -11.93
C GLN A 191 12.75 -6.94 -12.90
N HIS A 192 12.36 -5.76 -12.41
CA HIS A 192 12.14 -4.56 -13.25
C HIS A 192 13.29 -3.55 -13.15
N ALA A 193 14.21 -3.71 -12.20
CA ALA A 193 15.29 -2.76 -11.95
C ALA A 193 16.28 -2.63 -13.13
N GLY A 194 16.42 -3.68 -13.94
CA GLY A 194 17.43 -3.74 -15.00
C GLY A 194 18.82 -3.48 -14.43
N GLU A 195 19.51 -2.47 -14.97
CA GLU A 195 20.84 -2.04 -14.52
C GLU A 195 20.81 -0.88 -13.51
N SER A 196 19.63 -0.40 -13.12
CA SER A 196 19.47 0.78 -12.25
C SER A 196 20.01 0.52 -10.84
N HIS A 197 20.48 1.58 -10.17
CA HIS A 197 20.62 1.53 -8.72
C HIS A 197 19.26 1.44 -8.06
N VAL A 198 19.13 0.62 -7.02
CA VAL A 198 17.84 0.35 -6.38
C VAL A 198 17.92 0.70 -4.90
N ARG A 199 16.93 1.47 -4.43
CA ARG A 199 16.76 1.82 -3.02
C ARG A 199 15.33 1.45 -2.62
N ILE A 200 15.19 0.42 -1.80
CA ILE A 200 13.89 -0.03 -1.28
C ILE A 200 13.83 0.36 0.20
N VAL A 201 12.77 1.06 0.59
CA VAL A 201 12.49 1.39 1.98
C VAL A 201 11.15 0.76 2.37
N CYS A 202 11.15 0.02 3.47
CA CYS A 202 9.98 -0.64 4.01
C CYS A 202 9.63 -0.01 5.36
N ASP A 203 8.35 0.30 5.59
CA ASP A 203 7.91 0.55 6.96
C ASP A 203 8.08 -0.71 7.81
N ARG A 204 8.55 -0.51 9.04
CA ARG A 204 8.92 -1.61 9.93
C ARG A 204 7.71 -2.08 10.71
N GLN A 205 7.21 -3.27 10.38
CA GLN A 205 6.12 -3.88 11.13
C GLN A 205 6.56 -4.68 12.36
N GLY A 206 6.03 -4.28 13.51
CA GLY A 206 6.28 -4.93 14.79
C GLY A 206 7.68 -4.70 15.34
N GLY A 207 8.06 -5.48 16.36
CA GLY A 207 9.32 -5.33 17.09
C GLY A 207 10.55 -5.92 16.39
N ARG A 208 10.43 -6.40 15.15
CA ARG A 208 11.54 -7.06 14.45
C ARG A 208 12.60 -6.05 14.05
N GLN A 209 13.84 -6.32 14.42
CA GLN A 209 15.01 -5.50 14.07
C GLN A 209 15.94 -6.18 13.05
N LYS A 210 15.83 -7.50 12.87
CA LYS A 210 16.69 -8.28 11.99
C LYS A 210 15.89 -8.85 10.82
N TYR A 211 16.24 -8.44 9.61
CA TYR A 211 15.58 -8.84 8.37
C TYR A 211 16.51 -9.58 7.41
N VAL A 212 17.79 -9.80 7.76
CA VAL A 212 18.77 -10.46 6.88
C VAL A 212 18.22 -11.75 6.28
N ARG A 213 17.58 -12.62 7.07
CA ARG A 213 16.97 -13.86 6.55
C ARG A 213 15.83 -13.58 5.57
N THR A 214 15.00 -12.58 5.84
CA THR A 214 13.87 -12.18 4.98
C THR A 214 14.34 -11.63 3.64
N VAL A 215 15.46 -10.91 3.62
CA VAL A 215 16.00 -10.30 2.40
C VAL A 215 17.09 -11.12 1.70
N SER A 216 17.65 -12.13 2.36
CA SER A 216 18.54 -13.11 1.74
C SER A 216 17.79 -14.01 0.75
N ASP A 217 18.54 -14.44 -0.26
CA ASP A 217 18.15 -15.31 -1.37
C ASP A 217 16.99 -14.75 -2.23
N LEU A 218 16.75 -13.44 -2.16
CA LEU A 218 15.82 -12.77 -3.06
C LEU A 218 16.35 -12.81 -4.49
N ALA A 219 15.56 -13.37 -5.39
CA ALA A 219 15.91 -13.55 -6.81
C ALA A 219 17.26 -14.25 -7.05
N GLY A 220 17.65 -15.17 -6.17
CA GLY A 220 18.90 -15.94 -6.31
C GLY A 220 20.18 -15.13 -6.08
N ARG A 221 20.10 -13.94 -5.48
CA ARG A 221 21.25 -13.05 -5.21
C ARG A 221 22.12 -13.49 -4.02
N GLY A 222 21.81 -14.62 -3.40
CA GLY A 222 22.53 -15.13 -2.24
C GLY A 222 22.24 -14.34 -0.95
N THR A 223 23.16 -14.41 0.00
CA THR A 223 22.99 -13.80 1.32
C THR A 223 23.25 -12.30 1.29
N ALA A 224 22.29 -11.53 1.80
CA ALA A 224 22.43 -10.08 1.90
C ALA A 224 23.53 -9.68 2.90
N SER A 225 24.34 -8.67 2.54
CA SER A 225 25.30 -8.07 3.46
C SER A 225 24.60 -7.11 4.40
N VAL A 226 24.87 -7.24 5.70
CA VAL A 226 24.35 -6.34 6.73
C VAL A 226 25.19 -5.06 6.72
N LEU A 227 24.55 -3.93 6.41
CA LEU A 227 25.19 -2.62 6.46
C LEU A 227 24.96 -1.92 7.81
N GLU A 228 23.75 -2.07 8.37
CA GLU A 228 23.35 -1.45 9.64
C GLU A 228 22.22 -2.26 10.28
N GLU A 229 22.27 -2.50 11.59
CA GLU A 229 21.14 -2.99 12.39
C GLU A 229 21.06 -2.14 13.67
N ALA A 230 20.16 -1.16 13.68
CA ALA A 230 19.94 -0.24 14.78
C ALA A 230 18.44 -0.13 15.11
N ASP A 231 18.12 0.50 16.24
CA ASP A 231 16.73 0.61 16.72
C ASP A 231 15.80 1.33 15.75
N ARG A 232 16.32 2.29 14.98
CA ARG A 232 15.56 3.11 14.04
C ARG A 232 15.73 2.72 12.57
N VAL A 233 16.75 1.93 12.24
CA VAL A 233 17.00 1.52 10.85
C VAL A 233 17.74 0.19 10.79
N SER A 234 17.30 -0.68 9.89
CA SER A 234 18.03 -1.88 9.51
C SER A 234 18.26 -1.83 8.00
N ARG A 235 19.52 -1.88 7.56
CA ARG A 235 19.93 -1.69 6.17
C ARG A 235 20.76 -2.87 5.68
N TYR A 236 20.41 -3.37 4.50
CA TYR A 236 21.02 -4.54 3.88
C TYR A 236 21.36 -4.23 2.41
N ALA A 237 22.54 -4.65 1.98
CA ALA A 237 22.90 -4.69 0.56
C ALA A 237 22.61 -6.08 0.01
N LEU A 238 21.80 -6.16 -1.06
CA LEU A 238 21.63 -7.42 -1.80
C LEU A 238 22.77 -7.64 -2.78
N ASP A 239 23.32 -6.54 -3.30
CA ASP A 239 24.46 -6.46 -4.21
C ASP A 239 25.03 -5.03 -4.18
N ASP A 240 25.93 -4.70 -5.11
CA ASP A 240 26.58 -3.38 -5.25
C ASP A 240 25.60 -2.25 -5.60
N ARG A 241 24.43 -2.57 -6.19
CA ARG A 241 23.47 -1.59 -6.67
C ARG A 241 22.23 -1.48 -5.81
N THR A 242 21.91 -2.51 -5.05
CA THR A 242 20.61 -2.67 -4.39
C THR A 242 20.72 -2.64 -2.88
N ILE A 243 20.02 -1.66 -2.28
CA ILE A 243 19.90 -1.54 -0.83
C ILE A 243 18.44 -1.65 -0.42
N VAL A 244 18.17 -2.45 0.61
CA VAL A 244 16.88 -2.57 1.28
C VAL A 244 17.02 -2.03 2.70
N SER A 245 16.15 -1.11 3.09
CA SER A 245 16.11 -0.50 4.42
C SER A 245 14.75 -0.72 5.08
N PHE A 246 14.76 -0.98 6.38
CA PHE A 246 13.56 -1.06 7.22
C PHE A 246 13.64 0.04 8.27
N GLN A 247 12.62 0.89 8.34
CA GLN A 247 12.58 2.03 9.25
C GLN A 247 11.18 2.14 9.86
N PRO A 248 11.03 2.39 11.18
CA PRO A 248 9.74 2.71 11.77
C PRO A 248 9.23 4.06 11.26
N GLU A 249 7.94 4.12 10.97
CA GLU A 249 7.26 5.33 10.52
C GLU A 249 7.92 5.90 9.25
N ALA A 250 8.34 5.00 8.36
CA ALA A 250 9.10 5.35 7.16
C ALA A 250 8.30 6.26 6.21
N GLU A 251 6.97 6.21 6.26
CA GLU A 251 6.06 7.09 5.51
C GLU A 251 6.21 8.57 5.90
N ASN A 252 6.75 8.88 7.08
CA ASN A 252 7.05 10.26 7.46
C ASN A 252 8.38 10.77 6.86
N ALA A 253 9.28 9.87 6.44
CA ALA A 253 10.59 10.21 5.90
C ALA A 253 10.72 9.99 4.39
N HIS A 254 9.95 9.06 3.81
CA HIS A 254 10.10 8.59 2.43
C HIS A 254 8.75 8.62 1.69
N MET A 255 8.61 9.51 0.70
CA MET A 255 7.34 9.70 -0.04
C MET A 255 6.85 8.43 -0.74
N PRO A 256 7.72 7.56 -1.31
CA PRO A 256 7.27 6.28 -1.85
C PRO A 256 6.55 5.42 -0.82
N VAL A 257 7.01 5.42 0.44
CA VAL A 257 6.36 4.68 1.53
C VAL A 257 5.00 5.31 1.87
N ALA A 258 4.90 6.64 1.89
CA ALA A 258 3.62 7.32 2.08
C ALA A 258 2.60 6.99 0.98
N LEU A 259 3.00 6.99 -0.29
CA LEU A 259 2.10 6.60 -1.37
C LEU A 259 1.70 5.11 -1.28
N ALA A 260 2.63 4.23 -0.91
CA ALA A 260 2.33 2.84 -0.64
C ALA A 260 1.30 2.70 0.51
N SER A 261 1.48 3.43 1.62
CA SER A 261 0.54 3.49 2.74
C SER A 261 -0.87 3.85 2.28
N MET A 262 -0.99 4.94 1.51
CA MET A 262 -2.25 5.41 0.97
C MET A 262 -2.90 4.38 0.05
N THR A 263 -2.10 3.72 -0.79
CA THR A 263 -2.56 2.69 -1.74
C THR A 263 -3.08 1.46 -1.00
N ALA A 264 -2.30 0.91 -0.06
CA ALA A 264 -2.71 -0.23 0.75
C ALA A 264 -4.01 0.07 1.51
N LYS A 265 -4.11 1.28 2.08
CA LYS A 265 -5.30 1.72 2.80
C LYS A 265 -6.51 1.86 1.87
N LEU A 266 -6.36 2.52 0.72
CA LEU A 266 -7.44 2.70 -0.25
C LEU A 266 -7.97 1.35 -0.74
N VAL A 267 -7.07 0.45 -1.16
CA VAL A 267 -7.44 -0.91 -1.60
C VAL A 267 -8.20 -1.65 -0.51
N ARG A 268 -7.71 -1.60 0.73
CA ARG A 268 -8.39 -2.26 1.85
C ARG A 268 -9.77 -1.68 2.13
N GLU A 269 -9.93 -0.37 2.12
CA GLU A 269 -11.23 0.28 2.39
C GLU A 269 -12.24 -0.03 1.28
N LEU A 270 -11.81 -0.10 0.02
CA LEU A 270 -12.65 -0.52 -1.12
C LEU A 270 -13.02 -2.01 -1.01
N ALA A 271 -12.07 -2.89 -0.67
CA ALA A 271 -12.34 -4.31 -0.42
C ALA A 271 -13.35 -4.51 0.73
N MET A 272 -13.17 -3.78 1.84
CA MET A 272 -14.11 -3.79 2.97
C MET A 272 -15.47 -3.19 2.60
N ALA A 273 -15.53 -2.24 1.66
CA ALA A 273 -16.80 -1.72 1.18
C ALA A 273 -17.58 -2.77 0.37
N ARG A 274 -16.90 -3.57 -0.47
CA ARG A 274 -17.51 -4.75 -1.14
C ARG A 274 -17.98 -5.77 -0.11
N PHE A 275 -17.12 -6.12 0.84
CA PHE A 275 -17.43 -7.05 1.93
C PHE A 275 -18.70 -6.65 2.68
N ASN A 276 -18.75 -5.41 3.17
CA ASN A 276 -19.89 -4.94 3.96
C ASN A 276 -21.17 -4.89 3.15
N ARG A 277 -21.10 -4.46 1.88
CA ARG A 277 -22.28 -4.38 1.01
C ARG A 277 -22.87 -5.76 0.74
N TYR A 278 -22.02 -6.75 0.44
CA TYR A 278 -22.45 -8.13 0.24
C TYR A 278 -23.24 -8.66 1.44
N TRP A 279 -22.69 -8.50 2.65
CA TRP A 279 -23.30 -9.04 3.86
C TRP A 279 -24.51 -8.25 4.33
N SER A 280 -24.46 -6.91 4.30
CA SER A 280 -25.60 -6.07 4.68
C SER A 280 -26.80 -6.23 3.73
N SER A 281 -26.58 -6.64 2.47
CA SER A 281 -27.69 -6.99 1.56
C SER A 281 -28.43 -8.29 1.95
N ARG A 282 -27.79 -9.15 2.75
CA ARG A 282 -28.31 -10.48 3.16
C ARG A 282 -28.83 -10.50 4.57
N VAL A 283 -28.28 -9.65 5.44
CA VAL A 283 -28.65 -9.56 6.85
C VAL A 283 -29.23 -8.16 7.11
N PRO A 284 -30.56 -8.01 7.14
CA PRO A 284 -31.21 -6.73 7.40
C PRO A 284 -30.72 -6.11 8.71
N GLY A 285 -30.34 -4.84 8.67
CA GLY A 285 -29.86 -4.10 9.85
C GLY A 285 -28.41 -4.39 10.26
N LEU A 286 -27.69 -5.27 9.54
CA LEU A 286 -26.28 -5.54 9.83
C LEU A 286 -25.42 -4.30 9.63
N ARG A 287 -24.84 -3.82 10.72
CA ARG A 287 -24.02 -2.60 10.70
C ARG A 287 -22.62 -2.91 10.15
N PRO A 288 -22.06 -2.07 9.25
CA PRO A 288 -20.74 -2.30 8.66
C PRO A 288 -19.62 -2.50 9.69
N THR A 289 -18.57 -3.20 9.30
CA THR A 289 -17.35 -3.41 10.10
C THR A 289 -16.11 -2.89 9.39
N ALA A 290 -15.17 -2.35 10.17
CA ALA A 290 -13.80 -2.07 9.71
C ALA A 290 -12.88 -3.32 9.82
N GLY A 291 -13.35 -4.37 10.47
CA GLY A 291 -12.70 -5.66 10.66
C GLY A 291 -11.78 -5.76 11.87
N TYR A 292 -11.60 -4.68 12.67
CA TYR A 292 -10.77 -4.72 13.89
C TYR A 292 -11.42 -5.56 14.99
N VAL A 293 -10.61 -6.19 15.86
CA VAL A 293 -11.03 -7.23 16.82
C VAL A 293 -12.37 -6.96 17.51
N GLN A 294 -12.51 -5.79 18.17
CA GLN A 294 -13.72 -5.47 18.94
C GLN A 294 -14.95 -5.31 18.02
N ASP A 295 -14.81 -4.54 16.95
CA ASP A 295 -15.88 -4.29 15.98
C ASP A 295 -16.23 -5.54 15.15
N ALA A 296 -15.24 -6.37 14.81
CA ALA A 296 -15.43 -7.63 14.11
C ALA A 296 -16.19 -8.66 14.96
N ARG A 297 -15.91 -8.76 16.26
CA ARG A 297 -16.65 -9.66 17.16
C ARG A 297 -18.13 -9.28 17.26
N ARG A 298 -18.41 -7.98 17.37
CA ARG A 298 -19.77 -7.43 17.29
C ARG A 298 -20.41 -7.80 15.95
N TRP A 299 -19.73 -7.54 14.84
CA TRP A 299 -20.24 -7.83 13.50
C TRP A 299 -20.55 -9.33 13.31
N LEU A 300 -19.67 -10.22 13.75
CA LEU A 300 -19.88 -11.68 13.66
C LEU A 300 -21.10 -12.14 14.46
N ALA A 301 -21.33 -11.56 15.64
CA ALA A 301 -22.50 -11.86 16.45
C ALA A 301 -23.80 -11.37 15.79
N GLU A 302 -23.78 -10.19 15.17
CA GLU A 302 -24.94 -9.65 14.43
C GLU A 302 -25.21 -10.39 13.12
N ALA A 303 -24.17 -10.85 12.42
CA ALA A 303 -24.28 -11.50 11.13
C ALA A 303 -24.89 -12.92 11.20
N GLY A 304 -24.83 -13.58 12.37
CA GLY A 304 -25.50 -14.87 12.60
C GLY A 304 -25.05 -15.99 11.64
N LEU A 305 -23.77 -15.99 11.28
CA LEU A 305 -23.21 -16.90 10.27
C LEU A 305 -23.07 -18.33 10.80
N ASP A 306 -23.20 -19.32 9.91
CA ASP A 306 -22.83 -20.70 10.24
C ASP A 306 -21.33 -20.85 10.49
N GLU A 307 -20.95 -21.91 11.21
CA GLU A 307 -19.54 -22.14 11.58
C GLU A 307 -18.61 -22.33 10.37
N PRO A 308 -18.98 -23.06 9.29
CA PRO A 308 -18.13 -23.16 8.11
C PRO A 308 -17.82 -21.79 7.47
N THR A 309 -18.84 -20.95 7.28
CA THR A 309 -18.67 -19.60 6.71
C THR A 309 -17.81 -18.74 7.62
N ARG A 310 -18.07 -18.80 8.94
CA ARG A 310 -17.28 -18.07 9.94
C ARG A 310 -15.81 -18.49 9.93
N ALA A 311 -15.51 -19.77 9.81
CA ALA A 311 -14.14 -20.28 9.79
C ALA A 311 -13.34 -19.78 8.59
N VAL A 312 -13.98 -19.57 7.44
CA VAL A 312 -13.35 -18.98 6.24
C VAL A 312 -13.13 -17.47 6.43
N LEU A 313 -14.06 -16.76 7.05
CA LEU A 313 -14.02 -15.30 7.21
C LEU A 313 -13.02 -14.80 8.26
N VAL A 314 -12.78 -15.59 9.30
CA VAL A 314 -11.98 -15.14 10.44
C VAL A 314 -10.51 -15.43 10.18
N ARG A 315 -9.70 -14.37 10.15
CA ARG A 315 -8.25 -14.50 10.09
C ARG A 315 -7.70 -15.09 11.39
N LYS A 316 -6.77 -16.03 11.25
CA LYS A 316 -6.02 -16.64 12.34
C LYS A 316 -5.04 -15.64 12.95
N ALA A 317 -4.74 -15.83 14.23
CA ALA A 317 -3.78 -15.02 14.98
C ALA A 317 -2.43 -15.73 15.07
#